data_AF-A0A3C1T7J5-F1
#
_entry.id   AF-A0A3C1T7J5-F1
#
_cell.length_a   1.000
_cell.length_b   1.000
_cell.length_c   1.000
_cell.angle_alpha   90.00
_cell.angle_beta   90.00
_cell.angle_gamma   90.00
#
_symmetry.space_group_name_H-M   'P 1'
#
loop_
_entity.id
_entity.type
_entity.pdbx_description
1 polymer ?
#
loop_
_entity_poly.entity_id
_entity_poly.type
_entity_poly.pdbx_seq_one_letter_code
_entity_poly.pdbx_strand_id
1 'polypeptide(L)'
;MGFAEFILYPVYVALFYFLFSSRRKNYNDPVLQFYHKQGFWIKALAVLPFTLFNTVLSPGDSFGLYYTEGANIYHLILKDASHLKWLYLPGPEYDQSLLKNSLNLGYFRAENNYMVARVVAIVSFFSFGKYLITNLFFSMIAFSGVWRLYRFFYEQYPHLHKQFAIAILYLPTFVFWSSGILKDPLCISSLGWITYALYEVFYKKKDLIKNLVILSFFGFLLAVLKIYILISYVPFFMLYLILKNVNLLKNSLLKWSLGLILITGSVLAGQRVMNNFKEELGSYAAEDITQQIGKQRSSYRDQAAPGGGDSNFSLGVEFDGSVGSLLKMAP
;
A
#
# COMPACT_ATOMS: atom_id res chain seq x y z
N MET A 1 0.72 -9.37 23.98
CA MET A 1 -0.32 -8.33 24.14
C MET A 1 -0.64 -8.18 25.62
N GLY A 2 -0.67 -6.96 26.13
CA GLY A 2 -1.09 -6.71 27.52
C GLY A 2 -2.61 -6.56 27.65
N PHE A 3 -3.18 -6.87 28.81
CA PHE A 3 -4.60 -6.65 29.11
C PHE A 3 -5.05 -5.21 28.85
N ALA A 4 -4.17 -4.23 29.10
CA ALA A 4 -4.41 -2.82 28.82
C ALA A 4 -4.72 -2.52 27.34
N GLU A 5 -4.20 -3.30 26.38
CA GLU A 5 -4.46 -3.09 24.95
C GLU A 5 -5.92 -3.35 24.59
N PHE A 6 -6.54 -4.36 25.22
CA PHE A 6 -7.95 -4.70 24.99
C PHE A 6 -8.91 -3.67 25.58
N ILE A 7 -8.49 -2.95 26.63
CA ILE A 7 -9.26 -1.84 27.20
C ILE A 7 -9.09 -0.58 26.34
N LEU A 8 -7.87 -0.28 25.91
CA LEU A 8 -7.59 0.91 25.10
C LEU A 8 -8.20 0.79 23.69
N TYR A 9 -8.28 -0.41 23.12
CA TYR A 9 -8.71 -0.58 21.74
C TYR A 9 -10.13 -0.03 21.47
N PRO A 10 -11.18 -0.36 22.25
CA PRO A 10 -12.50 0.27 22.12
C PRO A 10 -12.47 1.80 22.24
N VAL A 11 -11.61 2.36 23.09
CA VAL A 11 -11.46 3.81 23.26
C VAL A 11 -10.91 4.45 21.98
N TYR A 12 -9.87 3.87 21.39
CA TYR A 12 -9.33 4.37 20.12
C TYR A 12 -10.29 4.15 18.95
N VAL A 13 -11.03 3.03 18.92
CA VAL A 13 -12.08 2.80 17.94
C VAL A 13 -13.16 3.87 18.05
N ALA A 14 -13.58 4.23 19.27
CA ALA A 14 -14.53 5.33 19.49
C ALA A 14 -13.96 6.68 19.01
N LEU A 15 -12.71 6.99 19.35
CA LEU A 15 -12.03 8.20 18.90
C LEU A 15 -12.01 8.31 17.37
N PHE A 16 -11.59 7.24 16.68
CA PHE A 16 -11.60 7.23 15.21
C PHE A 16 -13.02 7.25 14.64
N TYR A 17 -13.98 6.56 15.28
CA TYR A 17 -15.37 6.60 14.87
C TYR A 17 -15.89 8.04 14.88
N PHE A 18 -15.63 8.83 15.92
CA PHE A 18 -16.04 10.24 15.97
C PHE A 18 -15.32 11.08 14.91
N LEU A 19 -14.02 10.88 14.72
CA LEU A 19 -13.24 11.59 13.68
C LEU A 19 -13.79 11.32 12.27
N PHE A 20 -14.03 10.05 11.93
CA PHE A 20 -14.58 9.67 10.62
C PHE A 20 -16.07 9.98 10.50
N SER A 21 -16.84 9.95 11.59
CA SER A 21 -18.24 10.38 11.62
C SER A 21 -18.37 11.87 11.35
N SER A 22 -17.51 12.70 11.93
CA SER A 22 -17.45 14.14 11.65
C SER A 22 -17.20 14.41 10.15
N ARG A 23 -16.23 13.71 9.54
CA ARG A 23 -15.99 13.81 8.09
C ARG A 23 -17.17 13.33 7.25
N ARG A 24 -17.90 12.32 7.72
CA ARG A 24 -19.04 11.71 7.02
C ARG A 24 -20.24 12.65 6.92
N LYS A 25 -20.41 13.55 7.89
CA LYS A 25 -21.46 14.58 7.87
C LYS A 25 -21.36 15.52 6.66
N ASN A 26 -20.17 15.61 6.06
CA ASN A 26 -19.95 16.42 4.85
C ASN A 26 -20.45 15.75 3.56
N TYR A 27 -20.95 14.51 3.61
CA TYR A 27 -21.54 13.84 2.46
C TYR A 27 -23.04 14.05 2.44
N ASN A 28 -23.55 14.69 1.38
CA ASN A 28 -25.00 14.88 1.20
C ASN A 28 -25.69 13.58 0.74
N ASP A 29 -24.94 12.66 0.15
CA ASP A 29 -25.45 11.42 -0.41
C ASP A 29 -25.54 10.30 0.66
N PRO A 30 -26.75 9.77 0.97
CA PRO A 30 -26.93 8.68 1.93
C PRO A 30 -26.14 7.40 1.57
N VAL A 31 -25.93 7.14 0.28
CA VAL A 31 -25.20 5.96 -0.20
C VAL A 31 -23.74 6.05 0.22
N LEU A 32 -23.12 7.24 0.06
CA LEU A 32 -21.76 7.48 0.53
C LEU A 32 -21.64 7.37 2.05
N GLN A 33 -22.61 7.92 2.79
CA GLN A 33 -22.62 7.79 4.25
C GLN A 33 -22.69 6.33 4.70
N PHE A 34 -23.53 5.53 4.03
CA PHE A 34 -23.70 4.11 4.31
C PHE A 34 -22.40 3.32 4.09
N TYR A 35 -21.79 3.43 2.90
CA TYR A 35 -20.56 2.70 2.58
C TYR A 35 -19.38 3.15 3.45
N HIS A 36 -19.28 4.44 3.76
CA HIS A 36 -18.25 4.93 4.67
C HIS A 36 -18.41 4.38 6.09
N LYS A 37 -19.66 4.22 6.57
CA LYS A 37 -19.95 3.59 7.87
C LYS A 37 -19.50 2.15 7.90
N GLN A 38 -19.90 1.38 6.89
CA GLN A 38 -19.61 -0.04 6.80
C GLN A 38 -18.11 -0.28 6.64
N GLY A 39 -17.45 0.43 5.72
CA GLY A 39 -16.02 0.33 5.49
C GLY A 39 -15.20 0.63 6.75
N PHE A 40 -15.60 1.64 7.54
CA PHE A 40 -14.96 1.94 8.83
C PHE A 40 -15.00 0.75 9.80
N TRP A 41 -16.20 0.19 10.02
CA TRP A 41 -16.36 -0.90 10.98
C TRP A 41 -15.68 -2.18 10.55
N ILE A 42 -15.72 -2.49 9.25
CA ILE A 42 -14.97 -3.62 8.67
C ILE A 42 -13.47 -3.45 8.92
N LYS A 43 -12.93 -2.25 8.67
CA LYS A 43 -11.51 -1.94 8.89
C LYS A 43 -11.10 -1.98 10.35
N ALA A 44 -11.94 -1.46 11.24
CA ALA A 44 -11.70 -1.56 12.68
C ALA A 44 -11.66 -3.03 13.08
N LEU A 45 -12.73 -3.80 12.84
CA LEU A 45 -12.84 -5.19 13.27
C LEU A 45 -11.75 -6.10 12.67
N ALA A 46 -11.35 -5.87 11.42
CA ALA A 46 -10.29 -6.63 10.76
C ALA A 46 -8.90 -6.48 11.40
N VAL A 47 -8.68 -5.45 12.22
CA VAL A 47 -7.45 -5.31 13.02
C VAL A 47 -7.26 -6.48 13.98
N LEU A 48 -8.35 -7.01 14.57
CA LEU A 48 -8.27 -8.09 15.56
C LEU A 48 -7.69 -9.40 14.98
N PRO A 49 -8.26 -9.99 13.91
CA PRO A 49 -7.70 -11.19 13.32
C PRO A 49 -6.31 -10.94 12.70
N PHE A 50 -6.06 -9.74 12.13
CA PHE A 50 -4.73 -9.39 11.63
C PHE A 50 -3.69 -9.40 12.76
N THR A 51 -4.02 -8.80 13.90
CA THR A 51 -3.12 -8.73 15.06
C THR A 51 -2.89 -10.11 15.65
N LEU A 52 -3.93 -10.95 15.75
CA LEU A 52 -3.79 -12.33 16.20
C LEU A 52 -2.88 -13.14 15.27
N PHE A 53 -3.10 -13.05 13.96
CA PHE A 53 -2.27 -13.72 12.96
C PHE A 53 -0.80 -13.34 13.09
N ASN A 54 -0.49 -12.04 13.16
CA ASN A 54 0.89 -11.54 13.24
C ASN A 54 1.50 -11.61 14.65
N THR A 55 0.84 -12.22 15.64
CA THR A 55 1.44 -12.43 16.97
C THR A 55 1.52 -13.88 17.36
N VAL A 56 0.58 -14.71 16.88
CA VAL A 56 0.48 -16.12 17.27
C VAL A 56 0.88 -17.06 16.13
N LEU A 57 0.50 -16.75 14.89
CA LEU A 57 0.66 -17.68 13.77
C LEU A 57 1.93 -17.39 12.96
N SER A 58 2.08 -16.15 12.51
CA SER A 58 3.20 -15.75 11.66
C SER A 58 3.58 -14.31 11.94
N PRO A 59 4.54 -14.07 12.86
CA PRO A 59 4.95 -12.72 13.22
C PRO A 59 5.37 -11.86 12.02
N GLY A 60 6.06 -12.49 11.05
CA GLY A 60 6.49 -11.88 9.80
C GLY A 60 7.17 -10.52 9.99
N ASP A 61 7.15 -9.72 8.92
CA ASP A 61 7.68 -8.36 8.95
C ASP A 61 6.84 -7.41 9.82
N SER A 62 5.53 -7.66 9.92
CA SER A 62 4.59 -6.80 10.69
C SER A 62 5.01 -6.65 12.14
N PHE A 63 5.20 -7.79 12.83
CA PHE A 63 5.57 -7.79 14.23
C PHE A 63 7.09 -7.84 14.42
N GLY A 64 7.79 -8.76 13.73
CA GLY A 64 9.21 -9.05 13.95
C GLY A 64 10.17 -7.95 13.49
N LEU A 65 9.76 -7.14 12.51
CA LEU A 65 10.57 -6.05 11.95
C LEU A 65 9.95 -4.69 12.25
N TYR A 66 8.81 -4.36 11.63
CA TYR A 66 8.28 -2.99 11.62
C TYR A 66 7.83 -2.53 13.01
N TYR A 67 7.04 -3.36 13.71
CA TYR A 67 6.63 -3.03 15.06
C TYR A 67 7.81 -3.05 16.03
N THR A 68 8.60 -4.13 16.01
CA THR A 68 9.72 -4.33 16.94
C THR A 68 10.74 -3.18 16.86
N GLU A 69 11.20 -2.84 15.67
CA GLU A 69 12.19 -1.76 15.51
C GLU A 69 11.55 -0.36 15.63
N GLY A 70 10.34 -0.16 15.12
CA GLY A 70 9.65 1.13 15.24
C GLY A 70 9.31 1.49 16.70
N ALA A 71 8.83 0.53 17.49
CA ALA A 71 8.59 0.72 18.91
C ALA A 71 9.89 0.92 19.69
N ASN A 72 10.98 0.26 19.27
CA ASN A 72 12.30 0.47 19.85
C ASN A 72 12.82 1.90 19.60
N ILE A 73 12.69 2.43 18.38
CA ILE A 73 13.03 3.83 18.08
C ILE A 73 12.23 4.79 18.99
N TYR A 74 10.94 4.54 19.17
CA TYR A 74 10.11 5.29 20.11
C TYR A 74 10.67 5.26 21.54
N HIS A 75 11.04 4.09 22.05
CA HIS A 75 11.64 3.96 23.39
C HIS A 75 13.02 4.63 23.50
N LEU A 76 13.85 4.58 22.46
CA LEU A 76 15.13 5.27 22.41
C LEU A 76 14.95 6.79 22.52
N ILE A 77 13.98 7.35 21.79
CA ILE A 77 13.66 8.78 21.84
C ILE A 77 13.15 9.19 23.24
N LEU A 78 12.30 8.38 23.87
CA LEU A 78 11.83 8.65 25.23
C LEU A 78 12.95 8.61 26.27
N LYS A 79 13.96 7.76 26.05
CA LYS A 79 15.13 7.65 26.93
C LYS A 79 16.11 8.81 26.71
N ASP A 80 16.31 9.23 25.46
CA ASP A 80 17.18 10.34 25.09
C ASP A 80 16.72 10.98 23.77
N ALA A 81 16.39 12.27 23.85
CA ALA A 81 15.91 13.08 22.73
C ALA A 81 16.91 13.19 21.57
N SER A 82 18.20 12.91 21.79
CA SER A 82 19.21 12.85 20.71
C SER A 82 18.86 11.83 19.62
N HIS A 83 18.03 10.83 19.94
CA HIS A 83 17.55 9.81 19.02
C HIS A 83 16.40 10.29 18.11
N LEU A 84 15.90 11.53 18.27
CA LEU A 84 14.91 12.12 17.35
C LEU A 84 15.40 12.13 15.90
N LYS A 85 16.72 12.13 15.69
CA LYS A 85 17.36 12.01 14.38
C LYS A 85 16.89 10.81 13.56
N TRP A 86 16.51 9.71 14.21
CA TRP A 86 16.02 8.51 13.53
C TRP A 86 14.67 8.71 12.84
N LEU A 87 13.93 9.79 13.19
CA LEU A 87 12.68 10.13 12.52
C LEU A 87 12.88 10.86 11.18
N TYR A 88 14.09 11.34 10.86
CA TYR A 88 14.33 12.10 9.61
C TYR A 88 15.61 11.69 8.85
N LEU A 89 16.56 11.00 9.48
CA LEU A 89 17.72 10.43 8.78
C LEU A 89 17.32 9.18 7.97
N PRO A 90 17.99 8.93 6.84
CA PRO A 90 17.72 7.78 5.99
C PRO A 90 18.15 6.46 6.65
N GLY A 91 17.46 5.37 6.31
CA GLY A 91 17.63 4.02 6.84
C GLY A 91 19.05 3.45 6.73
N PRO A 92 19.81 3.70 5.64
CA PRO A 92 21.22 3.30 5.56
C PRO A 92 22.10 3.90 6.65
N GLU A 93 21.74 5.08 7.19
CA GLU A 93 22.47 5.75 8.27
C GLU A 93 22.05 5.26 9.67
N TYR A 94 21.00 4.43 9.77
CA TYR A 94 20.56 3.90 11.06
C TYR A 94 21.65 3.04 11.71
N ASP A 95 21.98 3.39 12.95
CA ASP A 95 22.95 2.64 13.76
C ASP A 95 22.39 1.25 14.08
N GLN A 96 22.91 0.25 13.39
CA GLN A 96 22.48 -1.15 13.52
C GLN A 96 22.78 -1.74 14.90
N SER A 97 23.68 -1.14 15.68
CA SER A 97 23.94 -1.58 17.06
C SER A 97 22.74 -1.32 17.99
N LEU A 98 21.85 -0.40 17.59
CA LEU A 98 20.63 -0.05 18.33
C LEU A 98 19.42 -0.94 17.98
N LEU A 99 19.59 -1.95 17.11
CA LEU A 99 18.50 -2.86 16.76
C LEU A 99 17.97 -3.60 17.98
N LYS A 100 16.64 -3.76 18.03
CA LYS A 100 16.00 -4.54 19.09
C LYS A 100 16.12 -6.04 18.83
N ASN A 101 16.03 -6.43 17.55
CA ASN A 101 16.19 -7.81 17.11
C ASN A 101 17.38 -7.89 16.14
N SER A 102 18.43 -8.60 16.55
CA SER A 102 19.65 -8.76 15.74
C SER A 102 19.41 -9.49 14.42
N LEU A 103 18.32 -10.25 14.29
CA LEU A 103 17.93 -10.90 13.02
C LEU A 103 17.55 -9.87 11.93
N ASN A 104 17.28 -8.62 12.29
CA ASN A 104 16.96 -7.55 11.36
C ASN A 104 18.21 -6.84 10.79
N LEU A 105 19.42 -7.30 11.17
CA LEU A 105 20.68 -6.73 10.73
C LEU A 105 20.77 -6.69 9.19
N GLY A 106 21.11 -5.52 8.64
CA GLY A 106 21.18 -5.30 7.20
C GLY A 106 19.82 -5.15 6.54
N TYR A 107 18.85 -6.04 6.80
CA TYR A 107 17.50 -5.96 6.23
C TYR A 107 16.77 -4.68 6.64
N PHE A 108 16.98 -4.21 7.88
CA PHE A 108 16.40 -2.96 8.37
C PHE A 108 16.96 -1.70 7.69
N ARG A 109 18.18 -1.75 7.12
CA ARG A 109 18.81 -0.59 6.45
C ARG A 109 18.08 -0.16 5.18
N ALA A 110 17.34 -1.07 4.55
CA ALA A 110 16.59 -0.75 3.34
C ALA A 110 15.56 0.36 3.65
N GLU A 111 15.63 1.48 2.93
CA GLU A 111 14.79 2.66 3.21
C GLU A 111 13.30 2.32 3.17
N ASN A 112 12.89 1.39 2.31
CA ASN A 112 11.49 0.95 2.24
C ASN A 112 11.02 0.22 3.52
N ASN A 113 11.89 -0.54 4.20
CA ASN A 113 11.62 -1.19 5.48
C ASN A 113 11.67 -0.16 6.61
N TYR A 114 12.74 0.64 6.60
CA TYR A 114 12.99 1.67 7.59
C TYR A 114 11.85 2.70 7.65
N MET A 115 11.32 3.13 6.51
CA MET A 115 10.20 4.06 6.43
C MET A 115 8.95 3.55 7.16
N VAL A 116 8.64 2.25 7.09
CA VAL A 116 7.50 1.69 7.83
C VAL A 116 7.75 1.76 9.32
N ALA A 117 8.94 1.39 9.79
CA ALA A 117 9.31 1.48 11.20
C ALA A 117 9.35 2.93 11.70
N ARG A 118 9.77 3.88 10.87
CA ARG A 118 9.70 5.32 11.15
C ARG A 118 8.25 5.78 11.39
N VAL A 119 7.32 5.34 10.53
CA VAL A 119 5.89 5.60 10.73
C VAL A 119 5.38 4.93 12.01
N VAL A 120 5.77 3.70 12.30
CA VAL A 120 5.46 3.01 13.57
C VAL A 120 5.98 3.80 14.77
N ALA A 121 7.21 4.32 14.74
CA ALA A 121 7.79 5.10 15.82
C ALA A 121 6.98 6.37 16.10
N ILE A 122 6.60 7.11 15.04
CA ILE A 122 5.74 8.29 15.15
C ILE A 122 4.38 7.93 15.74
N VAL A 123 3.74 6.88 15.22
CA VAL A 123 2.45 6.40 15.72
C VAL A 123 2.55 5.92 17.16
N SER A 124 3.69 5.38 17.58
CA SER A 124 3.93 4.85 18.93
C SER A 124 3.83 5.92 20.02
N PHE A 125 4.08 7.19 19.71
CA PHE A 125 3.80 8.29 20.65
C PHE A 125 2.31 8.44 20.95
N PHE A 126 1.45 8.16 19.97
CA PHE A 126 -0.01 8.23 20.13
C PHE A 126 -0.61 6.92 20.59
N SER A 127 0.03 5.79 20.33
CA SER A 127 -0.45 4.46 20.73
C SER A 127 0.19 3.93 22.01
N PHE A 128 1.08 4.71 22.65
CA PHE A 128 1.88 4.31 23.82
C PHE A 128 2.69 3.04 23.57
N GLY A 129 3.21 2.89 22.35
CA GLY A 129 3.96 1.72 21.89
C GLY A 129 3.15 0.42 21.93
N LYS A 130 1.81 0.47 21.89
CA LYS A 130 0.95 -0.74 21.93
C LYS A 130 0.67 -1.27 20.53
N TYR A 131 1.04 -2.52 20.26
CA TYR A 131 0.90 -3.15 18.94
C TYR A 131 -0.53 -3.09 18.38
N LEU A 132 -1.53 -3.51 19.17
CA LEU A 132 -2.92 -3.55 18.71
C LEU A 132 -3.44 -2.15 18.33
N ILE A 133 -3.05 -1.13 19.09
CA ILE A 133 -3.44 0.26 18.83
C ILE A 133 -2.70 0.81 17.62
N THR A 134 -1.41 0.52 17.46
CA THR A 134 -0.63 0.90 16.26
C THR A 134 -1.20 0.25 15.00
N ASN A 135 -1.63 -1.02 15.05
CA ASN A 135 -2.34 -1.66 13.92
C ASN A 135 -3.63 -0.91 13.57
N LEU A 136 -4.40 -0.45 14.57
CA LEU A 136 -5.59 0.36 14.32
C LEU A 136 -5.26 1.67 13.60
N PHE A 137 -4.19 2.38 13.99
CA PHE A 137 -3.74 3.58 13.25
C PHE A 137 -3.42 3.28 11.79
N PHE A 138 -2.67 2.20 11.51
CA PHE A 138 -2.36 1.79 10.14
C PHE A 138 -3.63 1.42 9.35
N SER A 139 -4.57 0.70 9.96
CA SER A 139 -5.87 0.39 9.36
C SER A 139 -6.67 1.66 9.03
N MET A 140 -6.65 2.66 9.91
CA MET A 140 -7.35 3.93 9.69
C MET A 140 -6.68 4.81 8.62
N ILE A 141 -5.35 4.80 8.53
CA ILE A 141 -4.60 5.42 7.44
C ILE A 141 -5.01 4.78 6.12
N ALA A 142 -4.96 3.44 6.03
CA ALA A 142 -5.39 2.70 4.86
C ALA A 142 -6.84 3.00 4.47
N PHE A 143 -7.77 2.95 5.43
CA PHE A 143 -9.18 3.27 5.21
C PHE A 143 -9.36 4.67 4.60
N SER A 144 -8.56 5.66 5.03
CA SER A 144 -8.64 7.02 4.51
C SER A 144 -8.39 7.09 2.99
N GLY A 145 -7.39 6.38 2.48
CA GLY A 145 -7.11 6.33 1.03
C GLY A 145 -8.03 5.38 0.29
N VAL A 146 -8.36 4.21 0.85
CA VAL A 146 -9.36 3.28 0.29
C VAL A 146 -10.69 4.00 0.04
N TRP A 147 -11.13 4.84 0.98
CA TRP A 147 -12.34 5.63 0.82
C TRP A 147 -12.23 6.66 -0.32
N ARG A 148 -11.06 7.29 -0.50
CA ARG A 148 -10.80 8.21 -1.62
C ARG A 148 -10.84 7.50 -2.96
N LEU A 149 -10.30 6.28 -3.03
CA LEU A 149 -10.38 5.44 -4.21
C LEU A 149 -11.83 5.03 -4.53
N TYR A 150 -12.60 4.61 -3.54
CA TYR A 150 -14.02 4.31 -3.72
C TYR A 150 -14.79 5.53 -4.25
N ARG A 151 -14.56 6.71 -3.66
CA ARG A 151 -15.20 7.96 -4.10
C ARG A 151 -14.84 8.34 -5.53
N PHE A 152 -13.59 8.13 -5.94
CA PHE A 152 -13.18 8.36 -7.33
C PHE A 152 -14.07 7.57 -8.29
N PHE A 153 -14.26 6.27 -8.08
CA PHE A 153 -15.10 5.46 -8.96
C PHE A 153 -16.59 5.77 -8.81
N TYR A 154 -17.07 5.99 -7.58
CA TYR A 154 -18.47 6.31 -7.31
C TYR A 154 -18.92 7.59 -8.04
N GLU A 155 -18.12 8.65 -7.99
CA GLU A 155 -18.44 9.93 -8.63
C GLU A 155 -18.40 9.86 -10.17
N GLN A 156 -17.89 8.76 -10.73
CA GLN A 156 -17.85 8.52 -12.18
C GLN A 156 -18.97 7.60 -12.64
N TYR A 157 -19.25 6.54 -11.88
CA TYR A 157 -20.28 5.57 -12.19
C TYR A 157 -21.11 5.24 -10.94
N PRO A 158 -22.00 6.15 -10.50
CA PRO A 158 -22.79 5.96 -9.27
C PRO A 158 -23.66 4.69 -9.31
N HIS A 159 -24.13 4.28 -10.48
CA HIS A 159 -24.94 3.07 -10.66
C HIS A 159 -24.19 1.77 -10.34
N LEU A 160 -22.85 1.77 -10.34
CA LEU A 160 -22.00 0.62 -10.01
C LEU A 160 -21.50 0.64 -8.54
N HIS A 161 -22.14 1.44 -7.69
CA HIS A 161 -21.70 1.66 -6.31
C HIS A 161 -21.52 0.37 -5.50
N LYS A 162 -22.34 -0.67 -5.74
CA LYS A 162 -22.25 -1.97 -5.06
C LYS A 162 -21.01 -2.74 -5.49
N GLN A 163 -20.75 -2.79 -6.79
CA GLN A 163 -19.61 -3.47 -7.39
C GLN A 163 -18.30 -2.85 -6.89
N PHE A 164 -18.22 -1.51 -6.87
CA PHE A 164 -17.05 -0.83 -6.30
C PHE A 164 -16.90 -1.03 -4.80
N ALA A 165 -18.01 -1.06 -4.05
CA ALA A 165 -17.93 -1.32 -2.61
C ALA A 165 -17.39 -2.72 -2.33
N ILE A 166 -17.84 -3.73 -3.08
CA ILE A 166 -17.34 -5.10 -2.96
C ILE A 166 -15.84 -5.15 -3.28
N ALA A 167 -15.42 -4.58 -4.42
CA ALA A 167 -14.04 -4.63 -4.87
C ALA A 167 -13.06 -3.85 -3.98
N ILE A 168 -13.47 -2.67 -3.48
CA ILE A 168 -12.57 -1.71 -2.84
C ILE A 168 -12.70 -1.73 -1.31
N LEU A 169 -13.92 -1.87 -0.79
CA LEU A 169 -14.18 -1.76 0.66
C LEU A 169 -14.25 -3.13 1.34
N TYR A 170 -14.80 -4.16 0.67
CA TYR A 170 -15.23 -5.40 1.32
C TYR A 170 -14.42 -6.63 0.94
N LEU A 171 -13.58 -6.56 -0.09
CA LEU A 171 -12.78 -7.69 -0.56
C LEU A 171 -11.91 -8.24 0.60
N PRO A 172 -12.16 -9.47 1.10
CA PRO A 172 -11.61 -9.92 2.37
C PRO A 172 -10.08 -9.89 2.45
N THR A 173 -9.40 -10.35 1.39
CA THR A 173 -7.93 -10.34 1.31
C THR A 173 -7.39 -8.91 1.40
N PHE A 174 -8.00 -7.98 0.67
CA PHE A 174 -7.60 -6.58 0.67
C PHE A 174 -7.85 -5.93 2.03
N VAL A 175 -8.99 -6.22 2.65
CA VAL A 175 -9.32 -5.77 4.01
C VAL A 175 -8.25 -6.24 4.97
N PHE A 176 -7.96 -7.55 5.00
CA PHE A 176 -7.02 -8.17 5.93
C PHE A 176 -5.61 -7.59 5.80
N TRP A 177 -5.02 -7.60 4.60
CA TRP A 177 -3.63 -7.16 4.38
C TRP A 177 -3.42 -5.65 4.52
N SER A 178 -4.48 -4.87 4.73
CA SER A 178 -4.38 -3.44 5.01
C SER A 178 -5.04 -3.05 6.33
N SER A 179 -5.06 -3.96 7.31
CA SER A 179 -5.62 -3.75 8.64
C SER A 179 -4.57 -3.68 9.77
N GLY A 180 -3.28 -3.53 9.46
CA GLY A 180 -2.26 -3.31 10.48
C GLY A 180 -0.90 -2.94 9.91
N ILE A 181 0.17 -3.08 10.68
CA ILE A 181 1.51 -2.60 10.32
C ILE A 181 2.10 -3.42 9.17
N LEU A 182 2.08 -2.86 7.96
CA LEU A 182 2.73 -3.39 6.76
C LEU A 182 3.05 -2.23 5.81
N LYS A 183 3.84 -2.48 4.76
CA LYS A 183 4.01 -1.55 3.63
C LYS A 183 2.69 -1.31 2.90
N ASP A 184 1.90 -2.36 2.70
CA ASP A 184 0.67 -2.35 1.90
C ASP A 184 -0.40 -1.35 2.36
N PRO A 185 -0.78 -1.23 3.65
CA PRO A 185 -1.73 -0.22 4.10
C PRO A 185 -1.28 1.22 3.80
N LEU A 186 0.02 1.52 3.90
CA LEU A 186 0.56 2.82 3.53
C LEU A 186 0.51 3.03 2.00
N CYS A 187 0.91 2.03 1.22
CA CYS A 187 0.84 2.08 -0.25
C CYS A 187 -0.60 2.26 -0.77
N ILE A 188 -1.54 1.52 -0.20
CA ILE A 188 -2.97 1.61 -0.52
C ILE A 188 -3.52 2.99 -0.16
N SER A 189 -3.15 3.50 1.02
CA SER A 189 -3.53 4.87 1.41
C SER A 189 -3.00 5.88 0.40
N SER A 190 -1.72 5.80 0.06
CA SER A 190 -1.07 6.68 -0.91
C SER A 190 -1.75 6.62 -2.26
N LEU A 191 -1.99 5.41 -2.78
CA LEU A 191 -2.61 5.23 -4.09
C LEU A 191 -3.99 5.90 -4.14
N GLY A 192 -4.85 5.64 -3.16
CA GLY A 192 -6.20 6.22 -3.14
C GLY A 192 -6.20 7.75 -3.01
N TRP A 193 -5.29 8.32 -2.20
CA TRP A 193 -5.15 9.77 -2.09
C TRP A 193 -4.55 10.41 -3.34
N ILE A 194 -3.54 9.78 -3.97
CA ILE A 194 -2.96 10.22 -5.24
C ILE A 194 -4.04 10.20 -6.33
N THR A 195 -4.77 9.09 -6.48
CA THR A 195 -5.87 8.96 -7.46
C THR A 195 -6.86 10.10 -7.32
N TYR A 196 -7.34 10.35 -6.09
CA TYR A 196 -8.36 11.36 -5.86
C TYR A 196 -7.80 12.78 -6.04
N ALA A 197 -6.58 13.06 -5.60
CA ALA A 197 -5.95 14.38 -5.77
C ALA A 197 -5.67 14.69 -7.24
N LEU A 198 -5.15 13.74 -8.03
CA LEU A 198 -5.00 13.90 -9.48
C LEU A 198 -6.36 14.17 -10.14
N TYR A 199 -7.39 13.44 -9.73
CA TYR A 199 -8.75 13.65 -10.22
C TYR A 199 -9.30 15.05 -9.85
N GLU A 200 -9.09 15.52 -8.62
CA GLU A 200 -9.52 16.87 -8.22
C GLU A 200 -8.76 17.98 -8.96
N VAL A 201 -7.47 17.80 -9.24
CA VAL A 201 -6.62 18.77 -9.95
C VAL A 201 -6.96 18.83 -11.43
N PHE A 202 -6.91 17.70 -12.12
CA PHE A 202 -7.01 17.67 -13.59
C PHE A 202 -8.44 17.68 -14.08
N TYR A 203 -9.36 17.03 -13.36
CA TYR A 203 -10.75 16.91 -13.81
C TYR A 203 -11.65 17.95 -13.15
N LYS A 204 -11.70 18.00 -11.80
CA LYS A 204 -12.58 18.96 -11.11
C LYS A 204 -12.02 20.38 -11.06
N LYS A 205 -10.71 20.55 -11.32
CA LYS A 205 -9.99 21.83 -11.24
C LYS A 205 -10.21 22.54 -9.90
N LYS A 206 -10.15 21.79 -8.79
CA LYS A 206 -10.47 22.26 -7.44
C LYS A 206 -9.30 22.08 -6.48
N ASP A 207 -9.17 23.01 -5.52
CA ASP A 207 -8.24 22.96 -4.38
C ASP A 207 -6.79 22.63 -4.78
N LEU A 208 -6.24 23.33 -5.79
CA LEU A 208 -4.94 23.00 -6.40
C LEU A 208 -3.82 22.85 -5.38
N ILE A 209 -3.61 23.85 -4.51
CA ILE A 209 -2.50 23.85 -3.53
C ILE A 209 -2.61 22.65 -2.59
N LYS A 210 -3.81 22.40 -2.03
CA LYS A 210 -4.07 21.28 -1.14
C LYS A 210 -3.78 19.95 -1.83
N ASN A 211 -4.22 19.79 -3.08
CA ASN A 211 -4.01 18.56 -3.83
C ASN A 211 -2.55 18.37 -4.23
N LEU A 212 -1.80 19.45 -4.52
CA LEU A 212 -0.36 19.37 -4.75
C LEU A 212 0.38 18.90 -3.49
N VAL A 213 0.02 19.40 -2.30
CA VAL A 213 0.60 18.93 -1.03
C VAL A 213 0.29 17.45 -0.80
N ILE A 214 -0.94 17.01 -1.06
CA ILE A 214 -1.33 15.59 -0.97
C ILE A 214 -0.51 14.74 -1.95
N LEU A 215 -0.34 15.19 -3.19
CA LEU A 215 0.45 14.49 -4.21
C LEU A 215 1.92 14.40 -3.84
N SER A 216 2.53 15.48 -3.34
CA SER A 216 3.91 15.47 -2.88
C SER A 216 4.11 14.51 -1.71
N PHE A 217 3.25 14.57 -0.69
CA PHE A 217 3.37 13.73 0.51
C PHE A 217 3.15 12.24 0.20
N PHE A 218 2.01 11.89 -0.40
CA PHE A 218 1.68 10.48 -0.69
C PHE A 218 2.49 9.92 -1.86
N GLY A 219 2.88 10.77 -2.83
CA GLY A 219 3.78 10.40 -3.91
C GLY A 219 5.17 10.05 -3.39
N PHE A 220 5.75 10.88 -2.52
CA PHE A 220 7.01 10.56 -1.82
C PHE A 220 6.90 9.27 -1.01
N LEU A 221 5.84 9.14 -0.19
CA LEU A 221 5.65 7.94 0.63
C LEU A 221 5.55 6.67 -0.23
N LEU A 222 4.81 6.71 -1.33
CA LEU A 222 4.67 5.57 -2.24
C LEU A 222 5.98 5.27 -2.98
N ALA A 223 6.71 6.29 -3.41
CA ALA A 223 8.00 6.13 -4.08
C ALA A 223 9.01 5.42 -3.17
N VAL A 224 9.11 5.84 -1.91
CA VAL A 224 10.01 5.20 -0.93
C VAL A 224 9.60 3.75 -0.66
N LEU A 225 8.31 3.48 -0.48
CA LEU A 225 7.84 2.15 -0.10
C LEU A 225 7.88 1.15 -1.26
N LYS A 226 7.34 1.54 -2.42
CA LYS A 226 7.13 0.70 -3.61
C LYS A 226 7.06 1.57 -4.88
N ILE A 227 8.19 2.12 -5.32
CA ILE A 227 8.28 3.02 -6.50
C ILE A 227 7.66 2.44 -7.78
N TYR A 228 7.77 1.12 -7.98
CA TYR A 228 7.20 0.44 -9.13
C TYR A 228 5.68 0.61 -9.22
N ILE A 229 4.95 0.73 -8.10
CA ILE A 229 3.50 1.00 -8.11
C ILE A 229 3.24 2.36 -8.76
N LEU A 230 4.02 3.38 -8.40
CA LEU A 230 3.87 4.73 -8.93
C LEU A 230 4.21 4.77 -10.43
N ILE A 231 5.34 4.17 -10.82
CA ILE A 231 5.78 4.08 -12.21
C ILE A 231 4.74 3.38 -13.08
N SER A 232 4.16 2.27 -12.60
CA SER A 232 3.10 1.57 -13.32
C SER A 232 1.79 2.36 -13.36
N TYR A 233 1.41 3.02 -12.26
CA TYR A 233 0.10 3.67 -12.12
C TYR A 233 -0.07 4.96 -12.94
N VAL A 234 0.95 5.82 -12.98
CA VAL A 234 0.86 7.15 -13.61
C VAL A 234 0.46 7.08 -15.09
N PRO A 235 1.05 6.22 -15.94
CA PRO A 235 0.64 6.09 -17.34
C PRO A 235 -0.84 5.73 -17.51
N PHE A 236 -1.37 4.81 -16.70
CA PHE A 236 -2.78 4.42 -16.78
C PHE A 236 -3.71 5.56 -16.36
N PHE A 237 -3.33 6.35 -15.34
CA PHE A 237 -4.12 7.51 -14.95
C PHE A 237 -4.12 8.60 -16.03
N MET A 238 -2.97 8.83 -16.69
CA MET A 238 -2.89 9.74 -17.83
C MET A 238 -3.78 9.27 -18.98
N LEU A 239 -3.74 7.98 -19.32
CA LEU A 239 -4.64 7.39 -20.31
C LEU A 239 -6.11 7.60 -19.93
N TYR A 240 -6.48 7.42 -18.65
CA TYR A 240 -7.83 7.70 -18.16
C TYR A 240 -8.25 9.17 -18.42
N LEU A 241 -7.40 10.14 -18.09
CA LEU A 241 -7.70 11.56 -18.32
C LEU A 241 -7.91 11.85 -19.81
N ILE A 242 -7.05 11.28 -20.65
CA ILE A 242 -7.11 11.46 -22.10
C ILE A 242 -8.40 10.85 -22.67
N LEU A 243 -8.71 9.58 -22.35
CA LEU A 243 -9.90 8.89 -22.86
C LEU A 243 -11.19 9.60 -22.44
N LYS A 244 -11.19 10.17 -21.25
CA LYS A 244 -12.32 10.97 -20.76
C LYS A 244 -12.56 12.21 -21.61
N ASN A 245 -11.51 12.86 -22.08
CA ASN A 245 -11.62 14.02 -22.97
C ASN A 245 -11.97 13.62 -24.40
N VAL A 246 -11.46 12.48 -24.89
CA VAL A 246 -11.81 11.91 -26.21
C VAL A 246 -13.29 11.58 -26.30
N ASN A 247 -13.94 11.23 -25.18
CA ASN A 247 -15.38 10.99 -25.14
C ASN A 247 -16.26 12.20 -25.48
N LEU A 248 -15.69 13.42 -25.52
CA LEU A 248 -16.37 14.63 -25.95
C LEU A 248 -16.50 14.75 -27.48
N LEU A 249 -15.77 13.94 -28.25
CA LEU A 249 -15.79 13.96 -29.71
C LEU A 249 -17.05 13.28 -30.26
N LYS A 250 -17.76 13.98 -31.16
CA LYS A 250 -18.97 13.48 -31.81
C LYS A 250 -18.69 12.49 -32.96
N ASN A 251 -17.55 12.65 -33.66
CA ASN A 251 -17.20 11.81 -34.80
C ASN A 251 -16.64 10.46 -34.31
N SER A 252 -17.36 9.37 -34.59
CA SER A 252 -17.01 8.00 -34.17
C SER A 252 -15.66 7.53 -34.72
N LEU A 253 -15.35 7.81 -35.99
CA LEU A 253 -14.08 7.40 -36.59
C LEU A 253 -12.88 8.11 -35.94
N LEU A 254 -12.99 9.43 -35.72
CA LEU A 254 -11.96 10.22 -35.04
C LEU A 254 -11.78 9.79 -33.57
N LYS A 255 -12.88 9.41 -32.92
CA LYS A 255 -12.88 8.92 -31.54
C LYS A 255 -12.12 7.60 -31.42
N TRP A 256 -12.39 6.64 -32.30
CA TRP A 256 -11.70 5.35 -32.32
C TRP A 256 -10.23 5.49 -32.71
N SER A 257 -9.90 6.31 -33.71
CA SER A 257 -8.52 6.51 -34.12
C SER A 257 -7.68 7.18 -33.03
N LEU A 258 -8.21 8.23 -32.38
CA LEU A 258 -7.55 8.85 -31.23
C LEU A 258 -7.41 7.88 -30.05
N GLY A 259 -8.46 7.11 -29.73
CA GLY A 259 -8.39 6.09 -28.68
C GLY A 259 -7.25 5.10 -28.91
N LEU A 260 -7.13 4.57 -30.14
CA LEU A 260 -6.07 3.63 -30.51
C LEU A 260 -4.67 4.27 -30.42
N ILE A 261 -4.48 5.47 -30.97
CA ILE A 261 -3.21 6.20 -30.92
C ILE A 261 -2.78 6.44 -29.47
N LEU A 262 -3.72 6.79 -28.60
CA LEU A 262 -3.42 7.15 -27.21
C LEU A 262 -3.12 5.91 -26.36
N ILE A 263 -3.78 4.78 -26.61
CA ILE A 263 -3.43 3.49 -25.99
C ILE A 263 -2.02 3.07 -26.43
N THR A 264 -1.73 3.05 -27.73
CA THR A 264 -0.40 2.69 -28.25
C THR A 264 0.68 3.64 -27.73
N GLY A 265 0.41 4.95 -27.73
CA GLY A 265 1.32 5.95 -27.17
C GLY A 265 1.57 5.76 -25.68
N SER A 266 0.56 5.37 -24.89
CA SER A 266 0.71 5.08 -23.47
C SER A 266 1.58 3.84 -23.21
N VAL A 267 1.46 2.80 -24.05
CA VAL A 267 2.32 1.61 -23.98
C VAL A 267 3.78 1.98 -24.28
N LEU A 268 4.03 2.73 -25.36
CA LEU A 268 5.38 3.18 -25.73
C LEU A 268 5.99 4.11 -24.67
N ALA A 269 5.19 5.04 -24.12
CA ALA A 269 5.62 5.91 -23.03
C ALA A 269 5.95 5.09 -21.78
N GLY A 270 5.12 4.10 -21.43
CA GLY A 270 5.35 3.18 -20.32
C GLY A 270 6.67 2.43 -20.48
N GLN A 271 6.94 1.87 -21.66
CA GLN A 271 8.22 1.20 -21.97
C GLN A 271 9.41 2.14 -21.81
N ARG A 272 9.30 3.39 -22.28
CA ARG A 272 10.38 4.38 -22.14
C ARG A 272 10.63 4.77 -20.70
N VAL A 273 9.56 4.97 -19.91
CA VAL A 273 9.67 5.23 -18.46
C VAL A 273 10.35 4.05 -17.78
N MET A 274 9.90 2.81 -18.02
CA MET A 274 10.54 1.62 -17.45
C MET A 274 12.03 1.52 -17.79
N ASN A 275 12.41 1.86 -19.03
CA ASN A 275 13.81 1.87 -19.45
C ASN A 275 14.66 2.90 -18.69
N ASN A 276 14.10 4.07 -18.40
CA ASN A 276 14.80 5.12 -17.65
C ASN A 276 14.94 4.80 -16.16
N PHE A 277 14.03 3.98 -15.62
CA PHE A 277 14.01 3.58 -14.22
C PHE A 277 14.53 2.16 -13.95
N LYS A 278 15.28 1.55 -14.90
CA LYS A 278 15.75 0.17 -14.76
C LYS A 278 16.56 -0.07 -13.47
N GLU A 279 17.43 0.87 -13.11
CA GLU A 279 18.26 0.75 -11.90
C GLU A 279 17.41 0.81 -10.62
N GLU A 280 16.40 1.70 -10.58
CA GLU A 280 15.50 1.86 -9.43
C GLU A 280 14.44 0.75 -9.32
N LEU A 281 14.05 0.16 -10.45
CA LEU A 281 13.15 -0.97 -10.52
C LEU A 281 13.85 -2.28 -10.13
N GLY A 282 15.17 -2.36 -10.23
CA GLY A 282 15.97 -3.54 -9.87
C GLY A 282 15.40 -4.82 -10.50
N SER A 283 15.00 -5.79 -9.67
CA SER A 283 14.38 -7.04 -10.11
C SER A 283 13.00 -6.90 -10.77
N TYR A 284 12.38 -5.72 -10.75
CA TYR A 284 11.12 -5.41 -11.44
C TYR A 284 11.34 -4.68 -12.77
N ALA A 285 12.57 -4.32 -13.10
CA ALA A 285 12.90 -3.82 -14.43
C ALA A 285 12.56 -4.91 -15.45
N ALA A 286 12.27 -4.54 -16.70
CA ALA A 286 12.02 -5.47 -17.80
C ALA A 286 13.28 -6.29 -18.18
N GLU A 287 13.87 -7.03 -17.23
CA GLU A 287 14.55 -8.28 -17.48
C GLU A 287 13.50 -9.31 -17.91
N ASP A 288 13.89 -10.25 -18.77
CA ASP A 288 13.04 -11.31 -19.28
C ASP A 288 12.16 -11.85 -18.14
N ILE A 289 10.83 -11.75 -18.25
CA ILE A 289 9.85 -12.19 -17.23
C ILE A 289 10.22 -13.59 -16.72
N THR A 290 10.68 -14.41 -17.65
CA THR A 290 11.35 -15.68 -17.49
C THR A 290 12.48 -15.73 -16.43
N GLN A 291 13.47 -14.84 -16.51
CA GLN A 291 14.59 -14.78 -15.56
C GLN A 291 14.11 -14.34 -14.17
N GLN A 292 13.12 -13.45 -14.08
CA GLN A 292 12.50 -13.10 -12.81
C GLN A 292 11.78 -14.29 -12.17
N ILE A 293 11.00 -15.06 -12.95
CA ILE A 293 10.35 -16.29 -12.46
C ILE A 293 11.40 -17.28 -11.94
N GLY A 294 12.52 -17.45 -12.66
CA GLY A 294 13.64 -18.29 -12.24
C GLY A 294 14.26 -17.83 -10.92
N LYS A 295 14.63 -16.54 -10.80
CA LYS A 295 15.21 -15.93 -9.59
C LYS A 295 14.26 -15.98 -8.39
N GLN A 296 12.96 -15.77 -8.62
CA GLN A 296 11.96 -15.78 -7.56
C GLN A 296 11.72 -17.21 -7.05
N ARG A 297 11.66 -18.20 -7.94
CA ARG A 297 11.56 -19.62 -7.57
C ARG A 297 12.81 -20.09 -6.83
N SER A 298 14.02 -19.71 -7.28
CA SER A 298 15.24 -20.03 -6.54
C SER A 298 15.25 -19.38 -5.16
N SER A 299 14.86 -18.11 -5.06
CA SER A 299 14.77 -17.42 -3.76
C SER A 299 13.78 -18.08 -2.79
N TYR A 300 12.63 -18.58 -3.28
CA TYR A 300 11.69 -19.34 -2.45
C TYR A 300 12.19 -20.75 -2.10
N ARG A 301 12.94 -21.40 -3.02
CA ARG A 301 13.60 -22.68 -2.76
C ARG A 301 14.72 -22.54 -1.73
N ASP A 302 15.47 -21.45 -1.79
CA ASP A 302 16.62 -21.18 -0.93
C ASP A 302 16.19 -20.58 0.43
N GLN A 303 14.99 -19.99 0.53
CA GLN A 303 14.35 -19.59 1.80
C GLN A 303 13.69 -20.75 2.56
N ALA A 304 13.59 -21.95 1.97
CA ALA A 304 13.29 -23.15 2.71
C ALA A 304 14.48 -23.45 3.65
N ALA A 305 14.29 -23.14 4.93
CA ALA A 305 15.30 -23.22 6.00
C ALA A 305 16.06 -24.58 6.04
N PRO A 306 17.26 -24.61 6.66
CA PRO A 306 18.07 -25.82 6.79
C PRO A 306 17.34 -26.86 7.66
N GLY A 307 16.55 -27.69 6.99
CA GLY A 307 15.63 -28.64 7.62
C GLY A 307 14.71 -29.36 6.64
N GLY A 308 14.94 -29.27 5.33
CA GLY A 308 14.35 -30.19 4.33
C GLY A 308 12.83 -30.07 4.17
N GLY A 309 12.25 -28.90 4.37
CA GLY A 309 10.87 -28.63 3.97
C GLY A 309 10.82 -28.32 2.48
N ASP A 310 10.60 -29.35 1.65
CA ASP A 310 10.39 -29.17 0.22
C ASP A 310 9.24 -28.16 0.00
N SER A 311 9.39 -27.28 -0.99
CA SER A 311 8.28 -26.42 -1.41
C SER A 311 7.18 -27.34 -1.91
N ASN A 312 6.12 -27.56 -1.12
CA ASN A 312 4.95 -28.40 -1.46
C ASN A 312 4.21 -27.99 -2.74
N PHE A 313 4.67 -26.95 -3.43
CA PHE A 313 4.16 -26.52 -4.72
C PHE A 313 5.07 -27.03 -5.86
N SER A 314 4.77 -28.23 -6.37
CA SER A 314 5.33 -28.75 -7.62
C SER A 314 4.23 -28.78 -8.68
N LEU A 315 4.43 -28.05 -9.78
CA LEU A 315 3.55 -28.08 -10.95
C LEU A 315 3.82 -29.29 -11.87
N GLY A 316 4.64 -30.26 -11.43
CA GLY A 316 5.03 -31.43 -12.22
C GLY A 316 5.93 -31.13 -13.42
N VAL A 317 6.25 -29.86 -13.66
CA VAL A 317 7.09 -29.38 -14.77
C VAL A 317 8.15 -28.42 -14.21
N GLU A 318 9.40 -28.59 -14.63
CA GLU A 318 10.47 -27.64 -14.32
C GLU A 318 10.43 -26.45 -15.28
N PHE A 319 10.54 -25.24 -14.72
CA PHE A 319 10.57 -24.02 -15.52
C PHE A 319 12.01 -23.78 -15.91
N ASP A 320 12.34 -24.11 -17.15
CA ASP A 320 13.68 -23.91 -17.72
C ASP A 320 13.95 -22.46 -18.18
N GLY A 321 12.97 -21.59 -18.03
CA GLY A 321 13.09 -20.23 -18.52
C GLY A 321 12.82 -20.11 -20.03
N SER A 322 11.91 -20.91 -20.58
CA SER A 322 11.43 -20.74 -21.95
C SER A 322 9.92 -20.46 -21.98
N VAL A 323 9.45 -19.80 -23.04
CA VAL A 323 8.01 -19.67 -23.31
C VAL A 323 7.36 -21.06 -23.44
N GLY A 324 8.13 -22.07 -23.89
CA GLY A 324 7.69 -23.46 -24.00
C GLY A 324 7.42 -24.13 -22.65
N SER A 325 8.25 -23.89 -21.63
CA SER A 325 7.97 -24.41 -20.28
C SER A 325 6.84 -23.65 -19.57
N LEU A 326 6.65 -22.36 -19.87
CA LEU A 326 5.47 -21.59 -19.46
C LEU A 326 4.16 -22.19 -20.00
N LEU A 327 4.12 -22.57 -21.28
CA LEU A 327 2.96 -23.21 -21.89
C LEU A 327 2.67 -24.59 -21.30
N LYS A 328 3.71 -25.36 -20.93
CA LYS A 328 3.56 -26.65 -20.25
C LYS A 328 3.09 -26.53 -18.80
N MET A 329 3.18 -25.34 -18.20
CA MET A 329 2.69 -25.03 -16.86
C MET A 329 1.28 -24.42 -16.84
N ALA A 330 0.72 -24.11 -18.01
CA ALA A 330 -0.67 -23.70 -18.10
C ALA A 330 -1.59 -24.89 -17.69
N PRO A 331 -2.68 -24.63 -16.95
CA PRO A 331 -3.59 -25.68 -16.48
C PRO A 331 -4.30 -26.43 -17.61
#